data_AF-A0A352NIF3-F1
#
_entry.id   AF-A0A352NIF3-F1
#
_cell.length_a   1.000
_cell.length_b   1.000
_cell.length_c   1.000
_cell.angle_alpha   90.00
_cell.angle_beta   90.00
_cell.angle_gamma   90.00
#
_symmetry.space_group_name_H-M   'P 1'
#
loop_
_entity.id
_entity.type
_entity.pdbx_description
1 polymer ?
#
loop_
_entity_poly.entity_id
_entity_poly.type
_entity_poly.pdbx_seq_one_letter_code
_entity_poly.pdbx_strand_id
1 'polypeptide(L)'
;MGEPLIECEVDTCTHWMSGNLCGAANIDILHEEEGRMAQSDAHTECKSFARKKGLANLLGSMDNVNWGGVVSSLFTPGQQINPSVSCVVNSCHFWADGNLCEADRIKVTGRGANECQDTNCATFENKA
;
A
#
# COMPACT_ATOMS: atom_id res chain seq x y z
N MET A 1 -16.19 8.87 -12.63
CA MET A 1 -14.82 8.47 -12.27
C MET A 1 -14.93 7.12 -11.61
N GLY A 2 -14.32 6.09 -12.21
CA GLY A 2 -14.37 4.72 -11.70
C GLY A 2 -13.36 4.51 -10.57
N GLU A 3 -13.55 3.46 -9.78
CA GLU A 3 -12.59 3.05 -8.76
C GLU A 3 -11.36 2.45 -9.45
N PRO A 4 -10.13 2.85 -9.06
CA PRO A 4 -8.93 2.39 -9.75
C PRO A 4 -8.64 0.92 -9.45
N LEU A 5 -8.13 0.21 -10.45
CA LEU A 5 -7.63 -1.14 -10.28
C LEU A 5 -6.25 -1.11 -9.61
N ILE A 6 -6.15 -1.69 -8.41
CA ILE A 6 -4.89 -1.74 -7.67
C ILE A 6 -4.19 -3.08 -7.86
N GLU A 7 -2.93 -3.01 -8.30
CA GLU A 7 -1.98 -4.11 -8.35
C GLU A 7 -0.87 -3.87 -7.32
N CYS A 8 -0.62 -4.84 -6.44
CA CYS A 8 0.36 -4.75 -5.37
C CYS A 8 1.35 -5.92 -5.46
N GLU A 9 2.61 -5.62 -5.75
CA GLU A 9 3.74 -6.55 -5.77
C GLU A 9 4.67 -6.31 -4.57
N VAL A 10 4.10 -6.38 -3.37
CA VAL A 10 4.79 -6.18 -2.09
C VAL A 10 4.45 -7.35 -1.17
N ASP A 11 5.10 -8.49 -1.39
CA ASP A 11 4.80 -9.77 -0.72
C ASP A 11 4.97 -9.73 0.80
N THR A 12 5.83 -8.83 1.29
CA THR A 12 6.05 -8.55 2.70
C THR A 12 5.00 -7.62 3.33
N CYS A 13 4.08 -7.02 2.59
CA CYS A 13 3.05 -6.13 3.13
C CYS A 13 1.87 -6.92 3.72
N THR A 14 1.32 -6.49 4.86
CA THR A 14 0.13 -7.11 5.49
C THR A 14 -1.12 -6.98 4.63
N HIS A 15 -1.18 -5.96 3.77
CA HIS A 15 -2.29 -5.72 2.83
C HIS A 15 -2.17 -6.54 1.54
N TRP A 16 -1.03 -7.17 1.28
CA TRP A 16 -0.84 -7.97 0.08
C TRP A 16 -1.59 -9.30 0.17
N MET A 17 -2.35 -9.60 -0.88
CA MET A 17 -3.08 -10.85 -1.07
C MET A 17 -2.61 -11.57 -2.34
N SER A 18 -2.83 -12.88 -2.40
CA SER A 18 -2.47 -13.70 -3.56
C SER A 18 -3.05 -13.13 -4.86
N GLY A 19 -2.25 -13.15 -5.93
CA GLY A 19 -2.66 -12.60 -7.23
C GLY A 19 -2.39 -11.10 -7.38
N ASN A 20 -1.46 -10.54 -6.60
CA ASN A 20 -1.10 -9.11 -6.59
C ASN A 20 -2.28 -8.19 -6.23
N LEU A 21 -3.22 -8.68 -5.42
CA LEU A 21 -4.34 -7.88 -4.94
C LEU A 21 -3.93 -7.12 -3.68
N CYS A 22 -4.45 -5.90 -3.52
CA CYS A 22 -4.26 -5.10 -2.31
C CYS A 22 -5.55 -5.03 -1.50
N GLY A 23 -5.47 -5.38 -0.21
CA GLY A 23 -6.60 -5.33 0.72
C GLY A 23 -6.62 -4.07 1.58
N ALA A 24 -5.81 -3.06 1.26
CA ALA A 24 -5.83 -1.78 1.97
C ALA A 24 -7.09 -0.99 1.61
N ALA A 25 -7.71 -0.32 2.59
CA ALA A 25 -8.87 0.55 2.33
C ALA A 25 -8.48 1.88 1.67
N ASN A 26 -7.24 2.32 1.87
CA ASN A 26 -6.66 3.48 1.22
C ASN A 26 -5.17 3.22 0.91
N ILE A 27 -4.68 3.81 -0.17
CA ILE A 27 -3.27 3.81 -0.57
C ILE A 27 -2.77 5.25 -0.66
N ASP A 28 -1.74 5.56 0.10
CA ASP A 28 -1.07 6.86 0.13
C ASP A 28 0.26 6.79 -0.61
N ILE A 29 0.37 7.51 -1.72
CA ILE A 29 1.60 7.64 -2.52
C ILE A 29 2.25 9.00 -2.23
N LEU A 30 3.50 8.96 -1.76
CA LEU A 30 4.30 10.14 -1.44
C LEU A 30 5.70 10.03 -2.06
N HIS A 31 6.53 11.04 -1.81
CA HIS A 31 7.96 10.97 -2.06
C HIS A 31 8.66 10.28 -0.88
N GLU A 32 9.70 9.50 -1.15
CA GLU A 32 10.49 8.76 -0.14
C GLU A 32 11.19 9.68 0.89
N GLU A 33 11.52 10.91 0.47
CA GLU A 33 12.03 11.98 1.34
C GLU A 33 11.00 13.09 1.55
N GLU A 34 10.85 13.57 2.80
CA GLU A 34 9.97 14.68 3.12
C GLU A 34 10.40 15.99 2.43
N GLY A 35 9.42 16.75 1.93
CA GLY A 35 9.64 18.06 1.31
C GLY A 35 10.22 18.03 -0.11
N ARG A 36 10.40 16.84 -0.69
CA ARG A 36 10.83 16.65 -2.08
C ARG A 36 9.69 16.13 -2.97
N MET A 37 9.88 16.22 -4.28
CA MET A 37 8.92 15.76 -5.29
C MET A 37 9.58 14.80 -6.28
N ALA A 38 8.86 13.76 -6.65
CA ALA A 38 9.40 12.65 -7.43
C ALA A 38 9.72 13.09 -8.86
N GLN A 39 10.86 12.64 -9.36
CA GLN A 39 11.24 12.81 -10.77
C GLN A 39 11.20 11.48 -11.53
N SER A 40 11.27 10.38 -10.79
CA SER A 40 11.12 9.01 -11.25
C SER A 40 10.23 8.24 -10.27
N ASP A 41 9.71 7.10 -10.71
CA ASP A 41 8.97 6.16 -9.87
C ASP A 41 9.79 5.69 -8.67
N ALA A 42 11.11 5.55 -8.83
CA ALA A 42 12.05 5.16 -7.78
C ALA A 42 12.11 6.13 -6.59
N HIS A 43 11.59 7.36 -6.74
CA HIS A 43 11.54 8.34 -5.65
C HIS A 43 10.19 8.35 -4.91
N THR A 44 9.27 7.47 -5.31
CA THR A 44 7.93 7.40 -4.72
C THR A 44 7.90 6.31 -3.66
N GLU A 45 7.09 6.49 -2.61
CA GLU A 45 6.82 5.47 -1.60
C GLU A 45 5.31 5.23 -1.44
N CYS A 46 4.94 4.00 -1.08
CA CYS A 46 3.60 3.68 -0.58
C CYS A 46 3.60 3.74 0.95
N LYS A 47 3.07 4.83 1.51
CA LYS A 47 3.07 5.05 2.96
C LYS A 47 2.13 4.15 3.73
N SER A 48 1.10 3.64 3.05
CA SER A 48 0.20 2.63 3.60
C SER A 48 0.85 1.24 3.74
N PHE A 49 2.11 1.08 3.33
CA PHE A 49 2.88 -0.14 3.57
C PHE A 49 2.97 -0.46 5.07
N ALA A 50 2.59 -1.68 5.42
CA ALA A 50 2.78 -2.24 6.75
C ALA A 50 3.44 -3.61 6.62
N ARG A 51 4.67 -3.76 7.10
CA ARG A 51 5.43 -5.02 7.00
C ARG A 51 4.75 -6.13 7.81
N LYS A 52 4.58 -7.31 7.22
CA LYS A 52 4.34 -8.59 7.87
C LYS A 52 5.55 -8.89 8.76
N LYS A 53 5.53 -8.40 10.01
CA LYS A 53 6.43 -8.92 11.03
C LYS A 53 5.99 -10.36 11.28
N GLY A 54 6.86 -11.33 11.01
CA GLY A 54 6.59 -12.72 11.36
C GLY A 54 6.15 -12.82 12.82
N LEU A 55 5.38 -13.86 13.16
CA LEU A 55 4.84 -14.16 14.50
C LEU A 55 5.91 -14.30 15.61
N ALA A 56 7.16 -13.89 15.39
CA ALA A 56 8.23 -13.85 16.39
C ALA A 56 7.92 -12.91 17.58
N ASN A 57 7.04 -11.91 17.41
CA ASN A 57 6.54 -11.10 18.55
C ASN A 57 5.35 -11.72 19.28
N LEU A 58 4.81 -12.83 18.79
CA LEU A 58 3.74 -13.56 19.46
C LEU A 58 4.27 -14.60 20.46
N LEU A 59 5.59 -14.81 20.51
CA LEU A 59 6.23 -15.83 21.33
C LEU A 59 6.89 -15.26 22.60
N GLY A 60 6.31 -14.21 23.18
CA GLY A 60 6.87 -13.52 24.36
C GLY A 60 6.05 -13.63 25.64
N SER A 61 4.79 -14.06 25.59
CA SER A 61 3.95 -14.17 26.79
C SER A 61 2.80 -15.16 26.56
N MET A 62 3.10 -16.45 26.58
CA MET A 62 2.09 -17.48 26.69
C MET A 62 1.77 -17.70 28.17
N ASP A 63 0.77 -16.97 28.68
CA ASP A 63 -0.04 -17.41 29.82
C ASP A 63 -1.52 -17.26 29.45
N ASN A 64 -2.14 -18.39 29.10
CA ASN A 64 -3.59 -18.67 29.04
C ASN A 64 -4.53 -17.64 28.35
N VAL A 65 -4.43 -17.50 27.02
CA VAL A 65 -5.50 -16.87 26.22
C VAL A 65 -5.97 -17.78 25.09
N ASN A 66 -7.30 -17.92 25.01
CA ASN A 66 -8.02 -18.71 24.02
C ASN A 66 -7.81 -18.11 22.61
N TRP A 67 -7.00 -18.78 21.79
CA TRP A 67 -6.63 -18.41 20.42
C TRP A 67 -7.78 -18.57 19.39
N GLY A 68 -9.04 -18.55 19.84
CA GLY A 68 -10.21 -18.63 18.96
C GLY A 68 -10.71 -17.28 18.44
N GLY A 69 -10.33 -16.16 19.07
CA GLY A 69 -10.96 -14.85 18.86
C GLY A 69 -10.21 -13.87 17.95
N VAL A 70 -8.92 -14.10 17.65
CA VAL A 70 -8.07 -13.09 16.98
C VAL A 70 -8.14 -13.18 15.45
N VAL A 71 -8.60 -14.31 14.89
CA VAL A 71 -8.61 -14.53 13.43
C VAL A 71 -9.85 -13.97 12.73
N SER A 72 -10.95 -13.70 13.45
CA SER A 72 -12.24 -13.38 12.83
C SER A 72 -12.46 -11.90 12.50
N SER A 73 -11.69 -10.97 13.07
CA SER A 73 -11.83 -9.54 12.78
C SER A 73 -11.02 -9.06 11.57
N LEU A 74 -10.13 -9.90 11.02
CA LEU A 74 -9.26 -9.56 9.90
C LEU A 74 -9.73 -10.14 8.55
N PHE A 75 -10.70 -11.05 8.58
CA PHE A 75 -11.21 -11.70 7.38
C PHE A 75 -12.74 -11.76 7.44
N THR A 76 -13.39 -10.69 6.99
CA THR A 76 -14.80 -10.78 6.55
C THR A 76 -14.79 -11.02 5.04
N PRO A 77 -14.83 -12.26 4.55
CA PRO A 77 -14.93 -12.54 3.12
C PRO A 77 -16.25 -11.97 2.59
N GLY A 78 -16.19 -11.06 1.62
CA GLY A 78 -17.36 -10.48 0.96
C GLY A 78 -17.48 -8.95 1.01
N GLN A 79 -16.59 -8.24 1.70
CA GLN A 79 -16.55 -6.78 1.62
C GLN A 79 -15.83 -6.37 0.32
N GLN A 80 -16.55 -5.71 -0.60
CA GLN A 80 -15.92 -5.00 -1.71
C GLN A 80 -14.93 -3.99 -1.13
N ILE A 81 -13.64 -4.28 -1.27
CA ILE A 81 -12.60 -3.33 -0.91
C ILE A 81 -12.41 -2.45 -2.14
N ASN A 82 -12.97 -1.25 -2.06
CA ASN A 82 -12.80 -0.22 -3.07
C ASN A 82 -11.73 0.73 -2.54
N PRO A 83 -10.44 0.45 -2.79
CA PRO A 83 -9.36 1.27 -2.27
C PRO A 83 -9.45 2.67 -2.86
N SER A 84 -9.45 3.66 -1.98
CA SER A 84 -9.19 5.04 -2.38
C SER A 84 -7.68 5.26 -2.50
N VAL A 85 -7.24 6.17 -3.39
CA VAL A 85 -5.82 6.49 -3.54
C VAL A 85 -5.60 7.97 -3.33
N SER A 86 -4.79 8.28 -2.34
CA SER A 86 -4.24 9.61 -2.10
C SER A 86 -2.87 9.69 -2.75
N CYS A 87 -2.61 10.70 -3.57
CA CYS A 87 -1.32 10.93 -4.20
C CYS A 87 -0.85 12.35 -3.89
N VAL A 88 0.24 12.50 -3.13
CA VAL A 88 0.82 13.82 -2.81
C VAL A 88 1.89 14.22 -3.83
N VAL A 89 2.31 13.29 -4.69
CA VAL A 89 3.32 13.50 -5.73
C VAL A 89 2.73 14.32 -6.86
N ASN A 90 2.72 15.65 -6.71
CA ASN A 90 2.09 16.57 -7.67
C ASN A 90 2.80 16.65 -9.03
N SER A 91 4.04 16.16 -9.11
CA SER A 91 4.79 15.95 -10.35
C SER A 91 4.32 14.73 -11.15
N CYS A 92 3.41 13.90 -10.62
CA CYS A 92 2.84 12.74 -11.31
C CYS A 92 1.74 13.16 -12.29
N HIS A 93 1.72 12.60 -13.51
CA HIS A 93 0.75 12.85 -14.58
C HIS A 93 -0.69 12.67 -14.10
N PHE A 94 -0.91 11.63 -13.29
CA PHE A 94 -2.22 11.26 -12.75
C PHE A 94 -2.63 12.03 -11.48
N TRP A 95 -1.79 12.92 -10.97
CA TRP A 95 -2.15 13.73 -9.81
C TRP A 95 -3.25 14.73 -10.18
N ALA A 96 -4.27 14.83 -9.33
CA ALA A 96 -5.35 15.80 -9.43
C ALA A 96 -5.51 16.59 -8.11
N ASP A 97 -6.23 17.72 -8.21
CA ASP A 97 -6.46 18.63 -7.09
C ASP A 97 -6.99 17.91 -5.85
N GLY A 98 -6.47 18.30 -4.67
CA GLY A 98 -6.81 17.65 -3.41
C GLY A 98 -6.03 16.37 -3.11
N ASN A 99 -4.87 16.16 -3.75
CA ASN A 99 -4.05 14.96 -3.62
C ASN A 99 -4.79 13.68 -4.03
N LEU A 100 -5.60 13.79 -5.08
CA LEU A 100 -6.31 12.66 -5.67
C LEU A 100 -5.46 12.04 -6.78
N CYS A 101 -5.70 10.76 -7.05
CA CYS A 101 -5.09 10.05 -8.17
C CYS A 101 -6.17 9.70 -9.20
N GLU A 102 -6.00 10.14 -10.45
CA GLU A 102 -6.91 9.86 -11.56
C GLU A 102 -6.48 8.66 -12.42
N ALA A 103 -5.46 7.92 -12.00
CA ALA A 103 -5.02 6.73 -12.72
C ALA A 103 -6.07 5.61 -12.64
N ASP A 104 -6.49 5.08 -13.79
CA ASP A 104 -7.41 3.92 -13.84
C ASP A 104 -6.80 2.64 -13.24
N ARG A 105 -5.46 2.56 -13.22
CA ARG A 105 -4.70 1.43 -12.65
C ARG A 105 -3.49 1.93 -11.88
N ILE A 106 -3.33 1.45 -10.66
CA ILE A 106 -2.19 1.79 -9.81
C ILE A 106 -1.43 0.51 -9.48
N LYS A 107 -0.12 0.53 -9.75
CA LYS A 107 0.79 -0.55 -9.45
C LYS A 107 1.79 -0.12 -8.39
N VAL A 108 1.75 -0.76 -7.23
CA VAL A 108 2.76 -0.61 -6.18
C VAL A 108 3.70 -1.81 -6.24
N THR A 109 5.00 -1.57 -6.22
CA THR A 109 6.05 -2.59 -6.24
C THR A 109 6.94 -2.45 -5.01
N GLY A 110 7.65 -3.50 -4.63
CA GLY A 110 8.51 -3.51 -3.45
C GLY A 110 8.70 -4.92 -2.89
N ARG A 111 9.04 -5.89 -3.75
CA ARG A 111 9.24 -7.27 -3.30
C ARG A 111 10.34 -7.33 -2.24
N GLY A 112 10.05 -7.98 -1.13
CA GLY A 112 10.98 -8.04 0.00
C GLY A 112 11.12 -6.73 0.79
N ALA A 113 10.25 -5.75 0.59
CA ALA A 113 10.29 -4.47 1.30
C ALA A 113 10.32 -4.66 2.83
N ASN A 114 11.15 -3.86 3.50
CA ASN A 114 11.28 -3.81 4.95
C ASN A 114 10.64 -2.54 5.53
N GLU A 115 10.66 -1.44 4.78
CA GLU A 115 10.03 -0.17 5.10
C GLU A 115 9.29 0.42 3.90
N CYS A 116 8.55 1.52 4.09
CA CYS A 116 7.74 2.11 3.02
C CYS A 116 8.59 2.66 1.87
N GLN A 117 9.79 3.15 2.16
CA GLN A 117 10.77 3.64 1.19
C GLN A 117 11.27 2.53 0.24
N ASP A 118 11.17 1.25 0.64
CA ASP A 118 11.49 0.12 -0.23
C ASP A 118 10.37 -0.17 -1.27
N THR A 119 9.29 0.59 -1.23
CA THR A 119 8.15 0.45 -2.15
C THR A 119 8.11 1.60 -3.13
N ASN A 120 7.60 1.35 -4.33
CA ASN A 120 7.52 2.34 -5.41
C ASN A 120 6.16 2.28 -6.11
N CYS A 121 5.63 3.42 -6.52
CA CYS A 121 4.48 3.54 -7.41
C CYS A 121 4.94 3.43 -8.87
N ALA A 122 4.91 2.21 -9.43
CA ALA A 122 5.30 1.94 -10.82
C ALA A 122 4.33 2.55 -11.86
N THR A 123 3.17 3.04 -11.41
CA THR A 123 2.25 3.85 -12.23
C THR A 123 2.72 5.30 -12.39
N PHE A 124 3.69 5.76 -11.59
CA PHE A 124 4.19 7.12 -11.70
C PHE A 124 4.65 7.43 -13.13
N GLU A 125 4.14 8.54 -13.66
CA GLU A 125 4.57 9.14 -14.91
C GLU A 125 4.83 10.61 -14.63
N ASN A 126 5.99 11.13 -15.03
CA ASN A 126 6.32 12.53 -14.76
C ASN A 126 5.46 13.46 -15.65
N LYS A 127 4.92 14.55 -15.08
CA LYS A 127 4.13 15.56 -15.80
C LYS A 127 4.91 16.35 -16.86
N ALA A 128 6.24 16.32 -16.81
CA ALA A 128 7.21 16.95 -17.73
C ALA A 128 6.68 18.09 -18.63
#